data_AF-A0A8B8QI96-F1
#
_entry.id   AF-A0A8B8QI96-F1
#
_cell.length_a   1.000
_cell.length_b   1.000
_cell.length_c   1.000
_cell.angle_alpha   90.00
_cell.angle_beta   90.00
_cell.angle_gamma   90.00
#
_symmetry.space_group_name_H-M   'P 1'
#
loop_
_entity.id
_entity.type
_entity.pdbx_description
1 polymer ?
#
loop_
_entity_poly.entity_id
_entity_poly.type
_entity_poly.pdbx_seq_one_letter_code
_entity_poly.pdbx_strand_id
1 'polypeptide(L)'
;MIHSTPYYAQANGQAEASNKTIIGLIKKHLEDNPREWDSLLSTVLWAYRTSKRSSTGVSPYMLTYGHEAVLPLEITMQSLRVKLQGNIAKEQYDEMMYANIDELGENRAAALEKLMIHKQRVAKAYNKHVKIKRFEVGDLVWKTILSTSLDNEKFGKWSSKWEEPYLIANVLPRNAYRLMGKNYSDQSTGSI
;
A
#
# COMPACT_ATOMS: atom_id res chain seq x y z
N MET A 1 -15.59 -4.23 13.69
CA MET A 1 -14.13 -4.02 13.61
C MET A 1 -13.59 -5.06 12.62
N ILE A 2 -13.08 -4.64 11.46
CA ILE A 2 -12.61 -5.56 10.41
C ILE A 2 -11.15 -5.89 10.73
N HIS A 3 -10.89 -7.09 11.23
CA HIS A 3 -9.53 -7.55 11.51
C HIS A 3 -8.99 -8.33 10.31
N SER A 4 -7.84 -7.91 9.80
CA SER A 4 -7.08 -8.69 8.82
C SER A 4 -6.60 -9.99 9.46
N THR A 5 -6.41 -11.05 8.67
CA THR A 5 -5.76 -12.26 9.14
C THR A 5 -4.35 -11.93 9.66
N PRO A 6 -3.88 -12.61 10.72
CA PRO A 6 -2.54 -12.36 11.27
C PRO A 6 -1.49 -12.39 10.16
N TYR A 7 -0.68 -11.34 10.07
CA TYR A 7 0.46 -11.24 9.15
C TYR A 7 0.11 -11.31 7.65
N TYR A 8 -1.14 -11.03 7.27
CA TYR A 8 -1.51 -10.84 5.86
C TYR A 8 -1.39 -9.37 5.45
N ALA A 9 -0.14 -8.93 5.31
CA ALA A 9 0.28 -7.61 4.82
C ALA A 9 -0.50 -7.15 3.57
N GLN A 10 -0.82 -8.10 2.69
CA GLN A 10 -1.57 -7.88 1.46
C GLN A 10 -3.00 -7.33 1.67
N ALA A 11 -3.63 -7.53 2.84
CA ALA A 11 -4.92 -6.90 3.18
C ALA A 11 -4.79 -5.39 3.45
N ASN A 12 -3.62 -4.89 3.86
CA ASN A 12 -3.32 -3.46 3.99
C ASN A 12 -2.36 -2.97 2.90
N GLY A 13 -2.32 -3.65 1.75
CA GLY A 13 -1.30 -3.45 0.73
C GLY A 13 -1.24 -2.03 0.14
N GLN A 14 -2.32 -1.24 0.23
CA GLN A 14 -2.29 0.17 -0.19
C GLN A 14 -1.45 1.04 0.75
N ALA A 15 -1.63 0.90 2.07
CA ALA A 15 -0.82 1.65 3.03
C ALA A 15 0.64 1.20 2.95
N GLU A 16 0.89 -0.10 2.80
CA GLU A 16 2.25 -0.64 2.65
C GLU A 16 2.96 -0.16 1.38
N ALA A 17 2.26 -0.08 0.25
CA ALA A 17 2.82 0.45 -1.00
C ALA A 17 3.19 1.94 -0.88
N SER A 18 2.35 2.72 -0.20
CA SER A 18 2.62 4.13 0.10
C SER A 18 3.83 4.26 1.03
N ASN A 19 3.86 3.51 2.13
CA ASN A 19 4.98 3.50 3.08
C ASN A 19 6.29 3.10 2.39
N LYS A 20 6.27 2.06 1.54
CA LYS A 20 7.43 1.65 0.75
C LYS A 20 7.96 2.77 -0.13
N THR A 21 7.08 3.54 -0.75
CA THR A 21 7.47 4.69 -1.58
C THR A 21 8.11 5.78 -0.73
N ILE A 22 7.48 6.15 0.39
CA ILE A 22 7.96 7.20 1.30
C ILE A 22 9.32 6.82 1.88
N ILE A 23 9.47 5.60 2.39
CA ILE A 23 10.74 5.07 2.91
C ILE A 23 11.81 5.09 1.81
N GLY A 24 11.45 4.70 0.58
CA GLY A 24 12.37 4.71 -0.55
C GLY A 24 12.85 6.12 -0.92
N LEU A 25 12.00 7.14 -0.78
CA LEU A 25 12.38 8.54 -0.98
C LEU A 25 13.29 9.04 0.14
N ILE A 26 12.94 8.76 1.41
CA ILE A 26 13.77 9.11 2.57
C ILE A 26 15.18 8.50 2.42
N LYS A 27 15.26 7.21 2.07
CA LYS A 27 16.54 6.52 1.85
C LYS A 27 17.43 7.12 0.77
N LYS A 28 16.85 7.82 -0.22
CA LYS A 28 17.63 8.48 -1.27
C LYS A 28 18.19 9.84 -0.85
N HIS A 29 17.56 10.48 0.14
CA HIS A 29 17.98 11.77 0.69
C HIS A 29 18.77 11.63 1.99
N LEU A 30 18.79 10.43 2.57
CA LEU A 30 19.72 10.05 3.62
C LEU A 30 21.09 9.87 2.99
N GLU A 31 21.99 10.83 3.24
CA GLU A 31 23.39 10.75 2.83
C GLU A 31 24.18 9.93 3.88
N ASP A 32 24.60 10.57 4.98
CA ASP A 32 25.56 9.96 5.92
C ASP A 32 24.98 9.57 7.29
N ASN A 33 23.86 10.16 7.71
CA ASN A 33 23.30 9.95 9.06
C ASN A 33 21.87 9.39 9.05
N PRO A 34 21.69 8.08 9.29
CA PRO A 34 20.38 7.43 9.39
C PRO A 34 19.43 8.02 10.45
N ARG A 35 19.94 8.82 11.40
CA ARG A 35 19.15 9.40 12.48
C ARG A 35 18.39 10.66 12.08
N GLU A 36 18.68 11.25 10.92
CA GLU A 36 18.05 12.50 10.43
C GLU A 36 16.81 12.24 9.56
N TRP A 37 16.25 11.03 9.60
CA TRP A 37 15.09 10.68 8.78
C TRP A 37 13.85 11.52 9.13
N ASP A 38 13.73 11.97 10.37
CA ASP A 38 12.62 12.76 10.90
C ASP A 38 12.65 14.19 10.36
N SER A 39 13.83 14.80 10.24
CA SER A 39 14.00 16.13 9.65
C SER A 39 13.65 16.13 8.15
N LEU A 40 13.97 15.04 7.45
CA LEU A 40 13.66 14.86 6.02
C LEU A 40 12.19 14.47 5.76
N LEU A 41 11.47 13.98 6.76
CA LEU A 41 10.13 13.43 6.59
C LEU A 41 9.15 14.46 6.01
N SER A 42 9.17 15.68 6.52
CA SER A 42 8.28 16.76 6.08
C SER A 42 8.49 17.09 4.60
N THR A 43 9.76 17.23 4.18
CA THR A 43 10.18 17.49 2.81
C THR A 43 9.78 16.36 1.86
N VAL A 44 10.02 15.10 2.27
CA VAL A 44 9.64 13.93 1.46
C VAL A 44 8.12 13.81 1.33
N LEU A 45 7.37 14.04 2.41
CA LEU A 45 5.91 14.03 2.36
C LEU A 45 5.38 15.15 1.46
N TRP A 46 5.97 16.33 1.50
CA TRP A 46 5.62 17.42 0.59
C TRP A 46 5.82 17.00 -0.86
N ALA A 47 7.02 16.52 -1.21
CA ALA A 47 7.33 16.05 -2.57
C ALA A 47 6.39 14.93 -3.02
N TYR A 48 6.08 13.97 -2.13
CA TYR A 48 5.14 12.89 -2.43
C TYR A 48 3.73 13.40 -2.72
N ARG A 49 3.25 14.38 -1.94
CA ARG A 49 1.89 14.95 -2.08
C ARG A 49 1.74 15.82 -3.31
N THR A 50 2.79 16.53 -3.73
CA THR A 50 2.73 17.45 -4.88
C THR A 50 3.18 16.82 -6.21
N SER A 51 3.79 15.64 -6.18
CA SER A 51 4.18 14.93 -7.40
C SER A 51 3.01 14.12 -7.99
N LYS A 52 2.85 14.20 -9.31
CA LYS A 52 1.89 13.36 -10.04
C LYS A 52 2.25 11.89 -9.92
N ARG A 53 1.25 11.04 -9.64
CA ARG A 53 1.45 9.58 -9.56
C ARG A 53 1.22 8.94 -10.92
N SER A 54 2.10 8.03 -11.32
CA SER A 54 1.95 7.30 -12.59
C SER A 54 0.66 6.48 -12.69
N SER A 55 0.10 6.04 -11.56
CA SER A 55 -1.11 5.24 -11.50
C SER A 55 -2.41 6.04 -11.69
N THR A 56 -2.43 7.31 -11.28
CA THR A 56 -3.62 8.19 -11.35
C THR A 56 -3.46 9.34 -12.34
N GLY A 57 -2.23 9.70 -12.68
CA GLY A 57 -1.89 10.84 -13.53
C GLY A 57 -1.98 12.21 -12.85
N VAL A 58 -2.35 12.24 -11.56
CA VAL A 58 -2.59 13.46 -10.77
C VAL A 58 -1.86 13.39 -9.43
N SER A 59 -1.61 14.53 -8.81
CA SER A 59 -0.97 14.61 -7.49
C SER A 59 -1.97 14.28 -6.37
N PRO A 60 -1.53 13.67 -5.24
CA PRO A 60 -2.38 13.49 -4.06
C PRO A 60 -2.96 14.81 -3.52
N TYR A 61 -2.20 15.91 -3.65
CA TYR A 61 -2.65 17.24 -3.24
C TYR A 61 -3.87 17.68 -4.06
N MET A 62 -3.83 17.57 -5.39
CA MET A 62 -4.98 17.91 -6.26
C MET A 62 -6.22 17.07 -5.93
N LEU A 63 -6.05 15.78 -5.67
CA LEU A 63 -7.16 14.91 -5.25
C LEU A 63 -7.75 15.25 -3.88
N THR A 64 -7.02 15.99 -3.05
CA THR A 64 -7.47 16.41 -1.71
C THR A 64 -8.14 17.77 -1.78
N TYR A 65 -7.52 18.72 -2.47
CA TYR A 65 -7.87 20.15 -2.41
C TYR A 65 -8.49 20.72 -3.69
N GLY A 66 -8.61 19.96 -4.78
CA GLY A 66 -9.21 20.45 -6.04
C GLY A 66 -8.26 21.16 -6.98
N HIS A 67 -7.06 21.56 -6.54
CA HIS A 67 -6.09 22.24 -7.38
C HIS A 67 -4.66 21.77 -7.10
N GLU A 68 -3.72 22.04 -8.01
CA GLU A 68 -2.29 21.76 -7.77
C GLU A 68 -1.70 22.76 -6.76
N ALA A 69 -0.81 22.26 -5.89
CA ALA A 69 -0.06 23.09 -4.96
C ALA A 69 0.88 24.04 -5.73
N VAL A 70 1.07 25.26 -5.24
CA VAL A 70 2.10 26.16 -5.76
C VAL A 70 3.45 25.69 -5.21
N LEU A 71 4.34 25.27 -6.10
CA LEU A 71 5.67 24.79 -5.69
C LEU A 71 6.61 25.96 -5.36
N PRO A 72 7.57 25.78 -4.43
CA PRO A 72 8.59 26.79 -4.16
C PRO A 72 9.34 27.25 -5.42
N LEU A 73 9.63 26.31 -6.34
CA LEU A 73 10.28 26.60 -7.61
C LEU A 73 9.45 27.56 -8.49
N GLU A 74 8.13 27.45 -8.48
CA GLU A 74 7.25 28.36 -9.23
C GLU A 74 7.35 29.79 -8.70
N ILE A 75 7.51 29.95 -7.38
CA ILE A 75 7.69 31.25 -6.74
C ILE A 75 9.06 31.82 -7.12
N THR A 76 10.12 31.03 -6.97
CA THR A 76 11.50 31.44 -7.29
C THR A 76 11.65 31.82 -8.76
N MET A 77 11.04 31.07 -9.68
CA MET A 77 11.10 31.35 -11.12
C MET A 77 10.06 32.38 -11.58
N GLN A 78 9.22 32.87 -10.68
CA GLN A 78 8.06 33.72 -10.98
C GLN A 78 7.27 33.16 -12.17
N SER A 79 6.74 31.95 -11.99
CA SER A 79 5.90 31.27 -12.99
C SER A 79 4.73 32.16 -13.43
N LEU A 80 4.16 31.89 -14.61
CA LEU A 80 2.99 32.64 -15.10
C LEU A 80 1.85 32.62 -14.08
N ARG A 81 1.61 31.48 -13.43
CA ARG A 81 0.62 31.34 -12.36
C ARG A 81 0.87 32.33 -11.22
N VAL A 82 2.11 32.41 -10.73
CA VAL A 82 2.49 33.31 -9.63
C VAL A 82 2.43 34.79 -10.06
N LYS A 83 2.90 35.12 -11.27
CA LYS A 83 2.86 36.50 -11.79
C LYS A 83 1.45 37.03 -11.97
N LEU A 84 0.56 36.19 -12.51
CA LEU A 84 -0.83 36.58 -12.79
C LEU A 84 -1.69 36.61 -11.54
N GLN A 85 -1.32 35.85 -10.49
CA GLN A 85 -2.07 35.78 -9.23
C GLN A 85 -2.34 37.16 -8.61
N GLY A 86 -1.38 38.08 -8.67
CA GLY A 86 -1.52 39.44 -8.13
C GLY A 86 -2.49 40.34 -8.90
N ASN A 87 -2.88 39.96 -10.12
CA ASN A 87 -3.81 40.70 -10.98
C ASN A 87 -5.24 40.17 -10.90
N ILE A 88 -5.48 39.09 -10.16
CA ILE A 88 -6.80 38.47 -10.02
C ILE A 88 -7.52 39.15 -8.85
N ALA A 89 -8.71 39.69 -9.11
CA ALA A 89 -9.56 40.23 -8.06
C ALA A 89 -9.98 39.12 -7.09
N LYS A 90 -10.17 39.46 -5.82
CA LYS A 90 -10.50 38.46 -4.79
C LYS A 90 -11.76 37.67 -5.15
N GLU A 91 -12.83 38.33 -5.63
CA GLU A 91 -14.06 37.63 -6.01
C GLU A 91 -13.83 36.60 -7.13
N GLN A 92 -13.02 36.96 -8.13
CA GLN A 92 -12.68 36.06 -9.22
C GLN A 92 -11.87 34.85 -8.75
N TYR A 93 -10.94 35.05 -7.81
CA TYR A 93 -10.18 33.95 -7.22
C TYR A 93 -11.07 32.98 -6.45
N ASP A 94 -12.00 33.53 -5.66
CA ASP A 94 -12.95 32.74 -4.88
C ASP A 94 -13.84 31.91 -5.82
N GLU A 95 -14.37 32.51 -6.90
CA GLU A 95 -15.14 31.81 -7.94
C GLU A 95 -14.35 30.67 -8.59
N MET A 96 -13.07 30.90 -8.94
CA MET A 96 -12.21 29.86 -9.49
C MET A 96 -11.98 28.71 -8.50
N MET A 97 -11.82 29.01 -7.20
CA MET A 97 -11.66 27.99 -6.17
C MET A 97 -12.92 27.17 -5.97
N TYR A 98 -14.11 27.80 -6.00
CA TYR A 98 -15.38 27.06 -5.95
C TYR A 98 -15.55 26.14 -7.16
N ALA A 99 -15.23 26.60 -8.36
CA ALA A 99 -15.28 25.77 -9.57
C ALA A 99 -14.36 24.53 -9.46
N ASN A 100 -13.14 24.70 -8.95
CA ASN A 100 -12.21 23.58 -8.72
C ASN A 100 -12.76 22.55 -7.73
N ILE A 101 -13.48 23.01 -6.69
CA ILE A 101 -14.11 22.13 -5.69
C ILE A 101 -15.29 21.38 -6.30
N ASP A 102 -16.07 22.02 -7.16
CA ASP A 102 -17.20 21.39 -7.86
C ASP A 102 -16.70 20.28 -8.80
N GLU A 103 -15.64 20.55 -9.57
CA GLU A 103 -15.01 19.57 -10.48
C GLU A 103 -14.24 18.45 -9.75
N LEU A 104 -13.96 18.60 -8.44
CA LEU A 104 -13.16 17.65 -7.67
C LEU A 104 -13.76 16.24 -7.66
N GLY A 105 -15.09 16.13 -7.67
CA GLY A 105 -15.79 14.84 -7.73
C GLY A 105 -15.46 14.08 -9.02
N GLU A 106 -15.56 14.77 -10.16
CA GLU A 106 -15.27 14.22 -11.49
C GLU A 106 -13.79 13.84 -11.61
N ASN A 107 -12.90 14.72 -11.15
CA ASN A 107 -11.46 14.48 -11.12
C ASN A 107 -11.08 13.24 -10.30
N ARG A 108 -11.73 13.03 -9.14
CA ARG A 108 -11.56 11.82 -8.33
C ARG A 108 -12.06 10.57 -9.04
N ALA A 109 -13.21 10.65 -9.71
CA ALA A 109 -13.76 9.54 -10.49
C ALA A 109 -12.83 9.13 -11.64
N ALA A 110 -12.35 10.10 -12.42
CA ALA A 110 -11.40 9.86 -13.50
C ALA A 110 -10.05 9.29 -13.00
N ALA A 111 -9.55 9.78 -11.87
CA ALA A 111 -8.35 9.24 -11.25
C ALA A 111 -8.55 7.80 -10.75
N LEU A 112 -9.73 7.49 -10.22
CA LEU A 112 -10.10 6.14 -9.77
C LEU A 112 -10.14 5.16 -10.95
N GLU A 113 -10.72 5.55 -12.08
CA GLU A 113 -10.75 4.73 -13.30
C GLU A 113 -9.32 4.40 -13.78
N LYS A 114 -8.46 5.42 -13.88
CA LYS A 114 -7.03 5.24 -14.23
C LYS A 114 -6.33 4.29 -13.27
N LEU A 115 -6.59 4.43 -11.97
CA LEU A 115 -6.05 3.55 -10.93
C LEU A 115 -6.51 2.09 -11.11
N MET A 116 -7.79 1.87 -11.43
CA MET A 116 -8.34 0.54 -11.69
C MET A 116 -7.67 -0.11 -12.90
N ILE A 117 -7.55 0.63 -14.00
CA ILE A 117 -6.85 0.16 -15.22
C ILE A 117 -5.39 -0.18 -14.89
N HIS A 118 -4.69 0.68 -14.15
CA HIS A 118 -3.32 0.42 -13.73
C HIS A 118 -3.20 -0.85 -12.90
N LYS A 119 -4.07 -1.03 -11.89
CA LYS A 119 -4.11 -2.24 -11.06
C LYS A 119 -4.35 -3.50 -11.90
N GLN A 120 -5.26 -3.45 -12.87
CA GLN A 120 -5.51 -4.57 -13.78
C GLN A 120 -4.28 -4.92 -14.62
N ARG A 121 -3.57 -3.93 -15.17
CA ARG A 121 -2.32 -4.17 -15.92
C ARG A 121 -1.25 -4.84 -15.07
N VAL A 122 -1.04 -4.33 -13.84
CA VAL A 122 -0.08 -4.91 -12.89
C VAL A 122 -0.47 -6.35 -12.53
N ALA A 123 -1.75 -6.60 -12.25
CA ALA A 123 -2.26 -7.94 -11.96
C ALA A 123 -2.06 -8.91 -13.13
N LYS A 124 -2.35 -8.48 -14.37
CA LYS A 124 -2.11 -9.30 -15.58
C LYS A 124 -0.63 -9.65 -15.75
N ALA A 125 0.26 -8.67 -15.58
CA ALA A 125 1.70 -8.87 -15.70
C ALA A 125 2.24 -9.85 -14.63
N TYR A 126 1.76 -9.72 -13.39
CA TYR A 126 2.09 -10.65 -12.31
C TYR A 126 1.57 -12.06 -12.60
N ASN A 127 0.27 -12.18 -12.88
CA ASN A 127 -0.39 -13.47 -13.11
C ASN A 127 0.19 -14.26 -14.29
N LYS A 128 0.81 -13.61 -15.28
CA LYS A 128 1.52 -14.28 -16.39
C LYS A 128 2.59 -15.28 -15.91
N HIS A 129 3.21 -15.01 -14.76
CA HIS A 129 4.31 -15.83 -14.24
C HIS A 129 3.90 -16.66 -13.01
N VAL A 130 2.66 -16.54 -12.54
CA VAL A 130 2.18 -17.24 -11.35
C VAL A 130 1.67 -18.62 -11.72
N LYS A 131 2.28 -19.65 -11.12
CA LYS A 131 1.73 -21.01 -11.13
C LYS A 131 0.68 -21.12 -10.02
N ILE A 132 -0.59 -21.22 -10.40
CA ILE A 132 -1.68 -21.37 -9.44
C ILE A 132 -1.56 -22.76 -8.81
N LYS A 133 -1.36 -22.81 -7.48
CA LYS A 133 -1.50 -24.03 -6.69
C LYS A 133 -2.84 -23.98 -5.98
N ARG A 134 -3.62 -25.05 -6.12
CA ARG A 134 -4.88 -25.26 -5.40
C ARG A 134 -4.67 -26.41 -4.45
N PHE A 135 -5.26 -26.28 -3.27
CA PHE A 135 -5.25 -27.32 -2.26
C PHE A 135 -6.69 -27.65 -1.88
N GLU A 136 -6.93 -28.91 -1.57
CA GLU A 136 -8.23 -29.44 -1.19
C GLU A 136 -8.27 -29.78 0.30
N VAL A 137 -9.48 -29.99 0.82
CA VAL A 137 -9.65 -30.45 2.21
C VAL A 137 -9.00 -31.83 2.34
N GLY A 138 -8.15 -32.00 3.35
CA GLY A 138 -7.36 -33.22 3.55
C GLY A 138 -5.93 -33.17 3.00
N ASP A 139 -5.56 -32.16 2.21
CA ASP A 139 -4.17 -31.99 1.77
C ASP A 139 -3.25 -31.62 2.94
N LEU A 140 -2.06 -32.23 2.95
CA LEU A 140 -0.97 -31.90 3.87
C LEU A 140 -0.16 -30.72 3.32
N VAL A 141 -0.11 -29.64 4.10
CA VAL A 141 0.61 -28.43 3.72
C VAL A 141 1.59 -28.01 4.82
N TRP A 142 2.77 -27.58 4.40
CA TRP A 142 3.77 -27.01 5.28
C TRP A 142 3.46 -25.53 5.51
N LYS A 143 3.44 -25.10 6.77
CA LYS A 143 3.27 -23.69 7.12
C LYS A 143 4.63 -23.01 7.25
N THR A 144 4.83 -21.87 6.59
CA THR A 144 6.08 -21.12 6.72
C THR A 144 6.20 -20.49 8.11
N ILE A 145 7.35 -20.65 8.75
CA ILE A 145 7.74 -19.95 9.97
C ILE A 145 8.13 -18.53 9.56
N LEU A 146 7.40 -17.54 10.05
CA LEU A 146 7.63 -16.15 9.70
C LEU A 146 8.94 -15.65 10.32
N SER A 147 9.64 -14.77 9.61
CA SER A 147 10.97 -14.30 9.98
C SER A 147 10.99 -13.42 11.25
N THR A 148 9.85 -12.90 11.70
CA THR A 148 9.74 -12.19 12.99
C THR A 148 9.98 -13.11 14.19
N SER A 149 9.95 -14.43 14.00
CA SER A 149 10.35 -15.44 14.99
C SER A 149 11.81 -15.91 14.85
N LEU A 150 12.57 -15.42 13.86
CA LEU A 150 14.03 -15.68 13.73
C LEU A 150 14.86 -14.81 14.69
N ASP A 151 14.27 -13.74 15.25
CA ASP A 151 14.89 -12.97 16.34
C ASP A 151 14.76 -13.68 17.69
N ASN A 152 14.08 -14.84 17.74
CA ASN A 152 14.19 -15.75 18.89
C ASN A 152 15.51 -16.52 18.77
N GLU A 153 16.32 -16.53 19.83
CA GLU A 153 17.60 -17.27 19.94
C GLU A 153 17.53 -18.76 19.52
N LYS A 154 16.33 -19.34 19.41
CA LYS A 154 16.07 -20.73 19.02
C LYS A 154 16.16 -21.00 17.51
N PHE A 155 16.07 -20.00 16.64
CA PHE A 155 15.99 -20.19 15.18
C PHE A 155 17.09 -19.42 14.43
N GLY A 156 18.28 -20.03 14.32
CA GLY A 156 19.41 -19.46 13.58
C GLY A 156 19.29 -19.57 12.05
N LYS A 157 20.30 -19.05 11.32
CA LYS A 157 20.40 -19.08 9.84
C LYS A 157 20.19 -20.47 9.19
N TRP A 158 20.34 -21.55 9.97
CA TRP A 158 20.23 -22.94 9.56
C TRP A 158 18.97 -23.67 10.06
N SER A 159 18.07 -23.01 10.79
CA SER A 159 16.84 -23.64 11.25
C SER A 159 15.81 -23.78 10.11
N SER A 160 14.98 -24.83 10.17
CA SER A 160 13.89 -25.01 9.20
C SER A 160 13.01 -23.77 9.15
N LYS A 161 12.69 -23.31 7.93
CA LYS A 161 11.75 -22.19 7.68
C LYS A 161 10.29 -22.67 7.60
N TRP A 162 10.04 -23.94 7.88
CA TRP A 162 8.75 -24.59 7.75
C TRP A 162 8.41 -25.29 9.07
N GLU A 163 7.22 -25.01 9.59
CA GLU A 163 6.58 -25.76 10.68
C GLU A 163 6.08 -27.10 10.15
N GLU A 164 5.97 -28.09 11.03
CA GLU A 164 5.42 -29.42 10.76
C GLU A 164 4.14 -29.40 9.90
N PRO A 165 3.88 -30.46 9.13
CA PRO A 165 2.80 -30.45 8.15
C PRO A 165 1.43 -30.43 8.82
N TYR A 166 0.57 -29.52 8.34
CA TYR A 166 -0.81 -29.34 8.79
C TYR A 166 -1.80 -29.90 7.76
N LEU A 167 -2.99 -30.27 8.22
CA LEU A 167 -4.09 -30.65 7.35
C LEU A 167 -4.94 -29.42 7.00
N ILE A 168 -5.38 -29.32 5.76
CA ILE A 168 -6.40 -28.33 5.38
C ILE A 168 -7.76 -28.83 5.85
N ALA A 169 -8.33 -28.14 6.83
CA ALA A 169 -9.65 -28.43 7.38
C ALA A 169 -10.78 -27.78 6.58
N ASN A 170 -10.54 -26.57 6.05
CA ASN A 170 -11.53 -25.85 5.22
C ASN A 170 -10.83 -24.95 4.20
N VAL A 171 -11.40 -24.91 2.99
CA VAL A 171 -11.04 -23.95 1.94
C VAL A 171 -11.94 -22.72 2.06
N LEU A 172 -11.35 -21.54 2.21
CA LEU A 172 -12.04 -20.27 2.33
C LEU A 172 -11.94 -19.47 1.02
N PRO A 173 -12.82 -18.47 0.79
CA PRO A 173 -12.71 -17.58 -0.37
C PRO A 173 -11.35 -16.87 -0.45
N ARG A 174 -10.94 -16.50 -1.68
CA ARG A 174 -9.70 -15.75 -1.98
C ARG A 174 -8.39 -16.48 -1.61
N ASN A 175 -8.34 -17.81 -1.83
CA ASN A 175 -7.16 -18.65 -1.56
C ASN A 175 -6.71 -18.65 -0.09
N ALA A 176 -7.65 -18.48 0.85
CA ALA A 176 -7.39 -18.66 2.27
C ALA A 176 -7.73 -20.10 2.68
N TYR A 177 -6.98 -20.66 3.63
CA TYR A 177 -7.18 -22.04 4.11
C TYR A 177 -7.15 -22.05 5.64
N ARG A 178 -8.04 -22.84 6.24
CA ARG A 178 -7.99 -23.12 7.69
C ARG A 178 -7.19 -24.39 7.90
N LEU A 179 -6.12 -24.29 8.69
CA LEU A 179 -5.22 -25.39 9.00
C LEU A 179 -5.63 -26.05 10.33
N MET A 180 -5.48 -27.37 10.41
CA MET A 180 -5.64 -28.17 11.63
C MET A 180 -4.31 -28.87 11.94
N GLY A 181 -3.84 -28.72 13.18
CA GLY A 181 -2.61 -29.38 13.65
C GLY A 181 -2.85 -30.89 13.86
N LYS A 182 -1.81 -31.70 13.67
CA LYS A 182 -1.88 -33.17 13.86
C LYS A 182 -2.23 -33.62 15.30
N ASN A 183 -2.22 -32.72 16.28
CA ASN A 183 -2.52 -33.04 17.69
C ASN A 183 -4.02 -32.94 18.05
N TYR A 184 -4.91 -33.30 17.13
CA TYR A 184 -6.34 -33.48 17.38
C TYR A 184 -6.80 -34.85 16.86
N SER A 185 -6.11 -35.90 17.31
CA SER A 185 -6.59 -37.27 17.25
C SER A 185 -6.50 -37.87 18.65
N ASP A 186 -7.28 -37.32 19.58
CA ASP A 186 -7.81 -38.05 20.74
C ASP A 186 -8.70 -37.11 21.54
N GLN A 187 -9.99 -37.04 21.18
CA GLN A 187 -11.13 -36.95 22.12
C GLN A 187 -12.42 -37.27 21.35
N SER A 188 -12.60 -38.53 20.94
CA SER A 188 -13.93 -39.15 20.82
C SER A 188 -13.84 -40.63 20.46
N THR A 189 -13.64 -41.49 21.46
CA THR A 189 -14.34 -42.80 21.46
C THR A 189 -14.44 -43.32 22.89
N GLY A 190 -15.67 -43.53 23.35
CA GLY A 190 -15.99 -44.09 24.65
C GLY A 190 -17.47 -43.88 24.97
N SER A 191 -18.33 -44.62 24.26
CA SER A 191 -19.78 -44.61 24.34
C SER A 191 -20.35 -45.24 25.63
N ILE A 192 -21.59 -44.83 25.94
CA ILE A 192 -22.58 -45.35 26.92
C ILE A 192 -22.34 -44.93 28.38
#